data_AF-A0A3B9S2U0-F1
#
_entry.id   AF-A0A3B9S2U0-F1
#
_cell.length_a   1.000
_cell.length_b   1.000
_cell.length_c   1.000
_cell.angle_alpha   90.00
_cell.angle_beta   90.00
_cell.angle_gamma   90.00
#
_symmetry.space_group_name_H-M   'P 1'
#
loop_
_entity.id
_entity.type
_entity.pdbx_description
1 polymer ?
#
loop_
_entity_poly.entity_id
_entity_poly.type
_entity_poly.pdbx_seq_one_letter_code
_entity_poly.pdbx_strand_id
1 'polypeptide(L)'
;MAETVIMFSGCKTGLHGLCVDRHVLETEGKVKVLSDDASEANKKMLVNLGSQMDGHEILIKNTDNQELPEGEVGELMICGPSVAQGYYKNIQATEEIFQQNIEGKKQNYLATGDTALLWKEELYFAGRIKDIIIIRGRNYYPHDIELVLAGVEELRPGCLMAYSSGVEDESE
;
A
#
# COMPACT_ATOMS: atom_id res chain seq x y z
N MET A 1 -8.61 -16.54 4.77
CA MET A 1 -8.56 -15.10 5.12
C MET A 1 -7.37 -14.95 6.05
N ALA A 2 -6.24 -14.46 5.55
CA ALA A 2 -5.08 -14.17 6.39
C ALA A 2 -5.19 -12.69 6.78
N GLU A 3 -5.42 -12.42 8.05
CA GLU A 3 -5.28 -11.07 8.60
C GLU A 3 -3.79 -10.79 8.76
N THR A 4 -3.29 -9.77 8.07
CA THR A 4 -1.93 -9.27 8.29
C THR A 4 -1.96 -8.36 9.52
N VAL A 5 -1.31 -8.78 10.60
CA VAL A 5 -1.09 -7.93 11.77
C VAL A 5 0.19 -7.14 11.55
N ILE A 6 0.05 -5.83 11.35
CA ILE A 6 1.18 -4.89 11.33
C ILE A 6 1.41 -4.45 12.78
N MET A 7 2.61 -4.71 13.30
CA MET A 7 3.01 -4.31 14.65
C MET A 7 3.85 -3.04 14.57
N PHE A 8 3.42 -1.97 15.24
CA PHE A 8 4.19 -0.74 15.35
C PHE A 8 5.19 -0.85 16.51
N SER A 9 6.46 -0.64 16.20
CA SER A 9 7.51 -0.41 17.21
C SER A 9 7.26 0.92 17.92
N GLY A 10 7.64 1.03 19.20
CA GLY A 10 7.28 2.15 20.09
C GLY A 10 7.66 3.51 19.52
N CYS A 11 6.68 4.22 18.96
CA CYS A 11 6.85 5.59 18.51
C CYS A 11 6.71 6.54 19.71
N LYS A 12 7.77 7.31 20.02
CA LYS A 12 7.75 8.36 21.06
C LYS A 12 7.14 9.66 20.56
N THR A 13 6.93 9.75 19.26
CA THR A 13 6.33 10.87 18.56
C THR A 13 4.98 10.38 18.02
N GLY A 14 3.99 11.26 17.85
CA GLY A 14 2.63 10.86 17.50
C GLY A 14 2.50 10.25 16.10
N LEU A 15 1.27 10.20 15.58
CA LEU A 15 1.05 9.82 14.18
C LEU A 15 1.76 10.83 13.26
N HIS A 16 2.73 10.36 12.49
CA HIS A 16 3.36 11.14 11.43
C HIS A 16 2.81 10.71 10.07
N GLY A 17 2.68 11.66 9.16
CA GLY A 17 2.27 11.40 7.80
C GLY A 17 3.03 12.24 6.80
N LEU A 18 3.05 11.82 5.55
CA LEU A 18 3.65 12.54 4.45
C LEU A 18 2.55 13.20 3.61
N CYS A 19 2.58 14.53 3.55
CA CYS A 19 1.69 15.30 2.69
C CYS A 19 2.24 15.32 1.25
N VAL A 20 1.52 14.69 0.33
CA VAL A 20 1.91 14.55 -1.08
C VAL A 20 0.87 15.16 -2.01
N ASP A 21 1.30 15.47 -3.22
CA ASP A 21 0.45 15.86 -4.34
C ASP A 21 -0.39 14.67 -4.76
N ARG A 22 -1.70 14.75 -4.47
CA ARG A 22 -2.68 13.73 -4.78
C ARG A 22 -2.68 13.39 -6.27
N HIS A 23 -2.61 14.40 -7.14
CA HIS A 23 -2.71 14.15 -8.57
C HIS A 23 -1.54 13.31 -9.07
N VAL A 24 -0.31 13.71 -8.71
CA VAL A 24 0.91 12.97 -9.08
C VAL A 24 0.90 11.55 -8.51
N LEU A 25 0.46 11.37 -7.26
CA LEU A 25 0.37 10.04 -6.67
C LEU A 25 -0.62 9.14 -7.44
N GLU A 26 -1.79 9.66 -7.80
CA GLU A 26 -2.85 8.89 -8.46
C GLU A 26 -2.59 8.61 -9.94
N THR A 27 -1.90 9.50 -10.66
CA THR A 27 -1.61 9.33 -12.10
C THR A 27 -0.27 8.68 -12.37
N GLU A 28 0.76 9.00 -11.59
CA GLU A 28 2.13 8.58 -11.85
C GLU A 28 2.62 7.54 -10.83
N GLY A 29 1.94 7.38 -9.70
CA GLY A 29 2.43 6.52 -8.62
C GLY A 29 3.69 7.09 -7.96
N LYS A 30 3.89 8.40 -7.97
CA LYS A 30 5.11 9.04 -7.46
C LYS A 30 4.81 10.02 -6.34
N VAL A 31 5.76 10.13 -5.41
CA VAL A 31 5.75 11.13 -4.35
C VAL A 31 6.21 12.46 -4.92
N LYS A 32 5.37 13.47 -4.71
CA LYS A 32 5.75 14.87 -4.79
C LYS A 32 5.29 15.54 -3.50
N VAL A 33 6.22 15.83 -2.62
CA VAL A 33 5.93 16.46 -1.32
C VAL A 33 5.37 17.86 -1.57
N LEU A 34 4.25 18.18 -0.92
CA LEU A 34 3.66 19.51 -0.96
C LEU A 34 4.06 20.30 0.28
N SER A 35 4.19 21.62 0.11
CA SER A 35 4.28 22.55 1.24
C SER A 35 2.89 22.75 1.87
N ASP A 36 2.88 23.25 3.11
CA ASP A 36 1.66 23.50 3.87
C ASP A 36 0.71 24.52 3.19
N ASP A 37 1.24 25.38 2.32
CA ASP A 37 0.47 26.40 1.59
C ASP A 37 -0.33 25.85 0.39
N ALA A 38 -0.15 24.57 0.03
CA ALA A 38 -0.86 23.98 -1.10
C ALA A 38 -2.38 23.84 -0.80
N SER A 39 -3.20 23.92 -1.85
CA SER A 39 -4.65 23.72 -1.74
C SER A 39 -4.97 22.34 -1.14
N GLU A 40 -5.86 22.29 -0.15
CA GLU A 40 -6.34 21.05 0.47
C GLU A 40 -6.89 20.04 -0.54
N ALA A 41 -7.45 20.50 -1.65
CA ALA A 41 -7.96 19.63 -2.72
C ALA A 41 -6.86 18.78 -3.38
N ASN A 42 -5.61 19.26 -3.37
CA ASN A 42 -4.46 18.59 -3.98
C ASN A 42 -3.62 17.81 -2.98
N LYS A 43 -3.92 17.91 -1.67
CA LYS A 43 -3.17 17.22 -0.63
C LYS A 43 -3.70 15.81 -0.43
N LYS A 44 -2.79 14.85 -0.29
CA LYS A 44 -3.07 13.52 0.25
C LYS A 44 -2.09 13.24 1.37
N MET A 45 -2.60 12.75 2.50
CA MET A 45 -1.78 12.33 3.63
C MET A 45 -1.54 10.83 3.54
N LEU A 46 -0.27 10.42 3.49
CA LEU A 46 0.14 9.03 3.60
C LEU A 46 0.56 8.72 5.03
N VAL A 47 0.16 7.56 5.54
CA VAL A 47 0.46 7.14 6.91
C VAL A 47 1.88 6.55 6.98
N ASN A 48 2.69 7.06 7.89
CA ASN A 48 4.02 6.53 8.19
C ASN A 48 3.90 5.27 9.06
N LEU A 49 4.51 4.17 8.65
CA LEU A 49 4.57 2.90 9.37
C LEU A 49 5.90 2.66 10.09
N GLY A 50 6.83 3.61 9.99
CA GLY A 50 8.16 3.58 10.59
C GLY A 50 9.21 2.97 9.68
N SER A 51 10.38 2.76 10.26
CA SER A 51 11.51 2.12 9.59
C SER A 51 11.44 0.60 9.67
N GLN A 52 12.26 -0.04 8.83
CA GLN A 52 12.48 -1.48 8.85
C GLN A 52 12.95 -1.98 10.23
N MET A 53 12.44 -3.13 10.66
CA MET A 53 12.92 -3.83 11.86
C MET A 53 14.24 -4.57 11.60
N ASP A 54 15.07 -4.71 12.63
CA ASP A 54 16.31 -5.49 12.56
C ASP A 54 16.07 -6.92 12.07
N GLY A 55 16.95 -7.38 11.17
CA GLY A 55 16.88 -8.71 10.58
C GLY A 55 15.75 -8.93 9.56
N HIS A 56 14.95 -7.89 9.27
CA HIS A 56 13.97 -7.89 8.18
C HIS A 56 14.51 -7.06 7.02
N GLU A 57 14.03 -7.33 5.82
CA GLU A 57 14.25 -6.52 4.63
C GLU A 57 12.86 -6.16 4.07
N ILE A 58 12.62 -4.87 3.87
CA ILE A 58 11.45 -4.36 3.16
C ILE A 58 11.90 -3.72 1.85
N LEU A 59 11.16 -3.97 0.79
CA LEU A 59 11.36 -3.27 -0.49
C LEU A 59 10.03 -3.06 -1.18
N ILE A 60 10.03 -2.16 -2.16
CA ILE A 60 8.86 -1.88 -2.98
C ILE A 60 9.17 -2.43 -4.38
N LYS A 61 8.28 -3.25 -4.94
CA LYS A 61 8.47 -3.80 -6.29
C LYS A 61 7.48 -3.24 -7.30
N ASN A 62 7.87 -3.26 -8.56
CA ASN A 62 6.96 -3.07 -9.70
C ASN A 62 6.40 -4.41 -10.21
N THR A 63 5.56 -4.32 -11.24
CA THR A 63 4.94 -5.49 -11.90
C THR A 63 5.95 -6.39 -12.61
N ASP A 64 7.13 -5.87 -12.97
CA ASP A 64 8.22 -6.60 -13.62
C ASP A 64 9.16 -7.31 -12.62
N ASN A 65 8.79 -7.34 -11.32
CA ASN A 65 9.57 -7.91 -10.22
C ASN A 65 10.94 -7.22 -9.98
N GLN A 66 11.00 -5.92 -10.27
CA GLN A 66 12.15 -5.08 -9.98
C GLN A 66 11.89 -4.20 -8.78
N GLU A 67 12.94 -3.96 -7.98
CA GLU A 67 12.89 -3.01 -6.88
C GLU A 67 12.73 -1.58 -7.43
N LEU A 68 11.76 -0.86 -6.88
CA LEU A 68 11.48 0.53 -7.21
C LEU A 68 12.38 1.47 -6.38
N PRO A 69 12.78 2.61 -6.96
CA PRO A 69 13.50 3.62 -6.22
C PRO A 69 12.61 4.30 -5.18
N GLU A 70 13.26 5.00 -4.24
CA GLU A 70 12.59 5.80 -3.23
C GLU A 70 11.58 6.80 -3.84
N GLY A 71 10.41 6.92 -3.22
CA GLY A 71 9.34 7.81 -3.65
C GLY A 71 8.41 7.26 -4.74
N GLU A 72 8.60 6.03 -5.20
CA GLU A 72 7.66 5.38 -6.11
C GLU A 72 6.76 4.37 -5.39
N VAL A 73 5.49 4.37 -5.75
CA VAL A 73 4.47 3.46 -5.21
C VAL A 73 4.54 2.15 -5.96
N GLY A 74 4.62 1.06 -5.21
CA GLY A 74 4.54 -0.29 -5.75
C GLY A 74 4.08 -1.26 -4.68
N GLU A 75 4.26 -2.55 -4.95
CA GLU A 75 3.87 -3.60 -4.01
C GLU A 75 4.90 -3.76 -2.89
N LEU A 76 4.44 -3.80 -1.64
CA LEU A 76 5.28 -4.02 -0.48
C LEU A 76 5.71 -5.49 -0.37
N MET A 77 7.01 -5.70 -0.44
CA MET A 77 7.67 -6.99 -0.24
C MET A 77 8.36 -7.04 1.11
N ILE A 78 8.26 -8.18 1.81
CA ILE A 78 8.91 -8.38 3.11
C ILE A 78 9.67 -9.70 3.13
N CYS A 79 10.91 -9.67 3.60
CA CYS A 79 11.72 -10.85 3.92
C CYS A 79 12.21 -10.76 5.37
N GLY A 80 12.28 -11.88 6.09
CA GLY A 80 12.82 -11.89 7.45
C GLY A 80 12.39 -13.10 8.28
N PRO A 81 12.94 -13.24 9.50
CA PRO A 81 12.68 -14.40 10.36
C PRO A 81 11.23 -14.50 10.85
N SER A 82 10.47 -13.41 10.82
CA SER A 82 9.06 -13.39 11.24
C SER A 82 8.07 -13.76 10.13
N VAL A 83 8.55 -13.95 8.89
CA VAL A 83 7.70 -14.35 7.77
C VAL A 83 7.30 -15.82 7.94
N ALA A 84 6.01 -16.10 7.82
CA ALA A 84 5.50 -17.48 7.93
C ALA A 84 6.05 -18.36 6.80
N GLN A 85 6.12 -19.67 7.04
CA GLN A 85 6.59 -20.64 6.05
C GLN A 85 5.63 -20.80 4.86
N GLY A 86 4.37 -20.40 5.01
CA GLY A 86 3.34 -20.54 4.00
C GLY A 86 1.97 -20.88 4.56
N TYR A 87 1.06 -21.21 3.65
CA TYR A 87 -0.28 -21.66 3.95
C TYR A 87 -0.32 -23.17 4.26
N TYR A 88 -1.09 -23.55 5.28
CA TYR A 88 -1.28 -24.96 5.64
C TYR A 88 -1.88 -25.76 4.48
N LYS A 89 -1.17 -26.81 4.03
CA LYS A 89 -1.58 -27.71 2.93
C LYS A 89 -1.95 -27.00 1.62
N ASN A 90 -1.43 -25.81 1.36
CA ASN A 90 -1.63 -25.11 0.11
C ASN A 90 -0.29 -24.63 -0.46
N ILE A 91 0.42 -25.54 -1.11
CA ILE A 91 1.76 -25.32 -1.66
C ILE A 91 1.71 -24.27 -2.77
N GLN A 92 0.72 -24.35 -3.66
CA GLN A 92 0.58 -23.42 -4.78
C GLN A 92 0.44 -21.97 -4.31
N ALA A 93 -0.48 -21.68 -3.38
CA ALA A 93 -0.63 -20.33 -2.84
C ALA A 93 0.58 -19.91 -1.98
N THR A 94 1.29 -20.88 -1.38
CA THR A 94 2.53 -20.59 -0.64
C THR A 94 3.63 -20.12 -1.57
N GLU A 95 3.85 -20.81 -2.68
CA GLU A 95 4.83 -20.41 -3.69
C GLU A 95 4.47 -19.07 -4.30
N GLU A 96 3.19 -18.86 -4.63
CA GLU A 96 2.70 -17.61 -5.20
C GLU A 96 2.88 -16.40 -4.26
N ILE A 97 2.64 -16.55 -2.96
CA ILE A 97 2.64 -15.40 -2.04
C ILE A 97 3.95 -15.25 -1.26
N PHE A 98 4.60 -16.34 -0.85
CA PHE A 98 5.76 -16.32 0.06
C PHE A 98 7.10 -16.56 -0.64
N GLN A 99 7.09 -16.96 -1.91
CA GLN A 99 8.31 -17.29 -2.66
C GLN A 99 8.54 -16.32 -3.83
N GLN A 100 8.18 -15.04 -3.64
CA GLN A 100 8.37 -14.03 -4.67
C GLN A 100 9.86 -13.75 -4.88
N ASN A 101 10.30 -13.87 -6.14
CA ASN A 101 11.65 -13.54 -6.55
C ASN A 101 11.71 -12.10 -7.05
N ILE A 102 12.72 -11.36 -6.60
CA ILE A 102 12.99 -9.97 -7.01
C ILE A 102 14.33 -9.94 -7.75
N GLU A 103 14.37 -9.23 -8.87
CA GLU A 103 15.58 -9.13 -9.69
C GLU A 103 16.76 -8.63 -8.87
N GLY A 104 17.90 -9.34 -8.95
CA GLY A 104 19.12 -9.00 -8.22
C GLY A 104 19.13 -9.39 -6.73
N LYS A 105 18.02 -9.90 -6.18
CA LYS A 105 17.95 -10.41 -4.80
C LYS A 105 18.10 -11.92 -4.76
N LYS A 106 18.71 -12.42 -3.68
CA LYS A 106 18.90 -13.86 -3.45
C LYS A 106 17.82 -14.48 -2.56
N GLN A 107 17.21 -13.67 -1.70
CA GLN A 107 16.15 -14.11 -0.81
C GLN A 107 14.81 -14.14 -1.53
N ASN A 108 13.86 -14.88 -0.96
CA ASN A 108 12.47 -14.86 -1.37
C ASN A 108 11.68 -13.93 -0.45
N TYR A 109 10.64 -13.33 -1.02
CA TYR A 109 9.83 -12.31 -0.35
C TYR A 109 8.38 -12.75 -0.23
N LEU A 110 7.76 -12.28 0.85
CA LEU A 110 6.31 -12.25 1.01
C LEU A 110 5.74 -11.06 0.24
N ALA A 111 4.84 -11.33 -0.70
CA ALA A 111 3.93 -10.33 -1.25
C ALA A 111 2.81 -10.06 -0.24
N THR A 112 2.78 -8.86 0.34
CA THR A 112 1.75 -8.53 1.35
C THR A 112 0.39 -8.20 0.70
N GLY A 113 0.38 -7.89 -0.60
CA GLY A 113 -0.79 -7.39 -1.32
C GLY A 113 -1.11 -5.91 -1.03
N ASP A 114 -0.24 -5.24 -0.27
CA ASP A 114 -0.36 -3.82 0.04
C ASP A 114 0.48 -3.00 -0.95
N THR A 115 0.00 -1.80 -1.28
CA THR A 115 0.78 -0.79 -2.00
C THR A 115 1.39 0.19 -1.01
N ALA A 116 2.68 0.45 -1.15
CA ALA A 116 3.43 1.34 -0.30
C ALA A 116 4.56 2.00 -1.07
N LEU A 117 5.26 2.91 -0.41
CA LEU A 117 6.49 3.52 -0.90
C LEU A 117 7.49 3.68 0.25
N LEU A 118 8.77 3.76 -0.10
CA LEU A 118 9.82 4.17 0.84
C LEU A 118 10.13 5.65 0.63
N TRP A 119 10.30 6.37 1.73
CA TRP A 119 10.73 7.77 1.73
C TRP A 119 11.56 8.05 2.99
N LYS A 120 12.81 8.50 2.81
CA LYS A 120 13.78 8.75 3.88
C LYS A 120 13.91 7.58 4.87
N GLU A 121 14.06 6.37 4.33
CA GLU A 121 14.18 5.10 5.08
C GLU A 121 12.93 4.69 5.89
N GLU A 122 11.82 5.40 5.73
CA GLU A 122 10.54 5.09 6.37
C GLU A 122 9.52 4.58 5.34
N LEU A 123 8.67 3.66 5.79
CA LEU A 123 7.62 3.06 4.99
C LEU A 123 6.33 3.88 5.08
N TYR A 124 5.75 4.20 3.93
CA TYR A 124 4.47 4.90 3.85
C TYR A 124 3.42 4.05 3.15
N PHE A 125 2.30 3.85 3.82
CA PHE A 125 1.19 3.06 3.29
C PHE A 125 0.38 3.86 2.27
N ALA A 126 0.16 3.30 1.09
CA ALA A 126 -0.66 3.90 0.04
C ALA A 126 -2.03 3.23 -0.11
N GLY A 127 -2.16 1.92 0.14
CA GLY A 127 -3.42 1.19 -0.05
C GLY A 127 -3.25 -0.31 -0.25
N ARG A 128 -4.25 -0.96 -0.85
CA ARG A 128 -4.21 -2.38 -1.22
C ARG A 128 -4.40 -2.58 -2.71
N ILE A 129 -3.60 -3.45 -3.31
CA ILE A 129 -3.57 -3.64 -4.77
C ILE A 129 -4.94 -4.01 -5.31
N LYS A 130 -5.61 -4.98 -4.68
CA LYS A 130 -6.91 -5.49 -5.15
C LYS A 130 -8.07 -4.52 -4.90
N ASP A 131 -7.85 -3.51 -4.07
CA ASP A 131 -8.89 -2.56 -3.69
C ASP A 131 -8.76 -1.23 -4.46
N ILE A 132 -7.65 -0.98 -5.17
CA ILE A 132 -7.46 0.24 -5.98
C ILE A 132 -8.54 0.31 -7.07
N ILE A 133 -9.25 1.43 -7.12
CA ILE A 133 -10.28 1.73 -8.10
C ILE A 133 -9.65 2.58 -9.21
N ILE A 134 -9.56 2.03 -10.43
CA ILE A 134 -8.95 2.75 -11.55
C ILE A 134 -10.04 3.43 -12.37
N ILE A 135 -10.04 4.77 -12.40
CA ILE A 135 -10.99 5.56 -13.20
C ILE A 135 -10.20 6.45 -14.14
N ARG A 136 -10.34 6.21 -15.46
CA ARG A 136 -9.67 7.00 -16.52
C ARG A 136 -8.15 7.10 -16.33
N GLY A 137 -7.51 6.00 -15.95
CA GLY A 137 -6.06 5.93 -15.75
C GLY A 137 -5.55 6.58 -14.46
N ARG A 138 -6.45 6.85 -13.50
CA ARG A 138 -6.10 7.34 -12.15
C ARG A 138 -6.41 6.28 -11.10
N ASN A 139 -5.49 6.09 -10.18
CA ASN A 139 -5.61 5.18 -9.05
C ASN A 139 -6.35 5.87 -7.91
N TYR A 140 -7.63 5.57 -7.71
CA TYR A 140 -8.39 6.00 -6.55
C TYR A 140 -8.31 4.96 -5.44
N TYR A 141 -7.97 5.40 -4.24
CA TYR A 141 -7.90 4.52 -3.09
C TYR A 141 -9.23 4.55 -2.33
N PRO A 142 -9.86 3.40 -2.03
CA PRO A 142 -11.17 3.36 -1.37
C PRO A 142 -11.29 4.21 -0.11
N HIS A 143 -10.26 4.16 0.74
CA HIS A 143 -10.23 4.92 1.99
C HIS A 143 -10.33 6.43 1.78
N ASP A 144 -9.89 6.97 0.63
CA ASP A 144 -10.05 8.40 0.33
C ASP A 144 -11.52 8.75 0.10
N ILE A 145 -12.24 7.89 -0.62
CA ILE A 145 -13.68 8.07 -0.90
C ILE A 145 -14.46 7.95 0.41
N GLU A 146 -14.15 6.93 1.20
CA GLU A 146 -14.75 6.70 2.52
C GLU A 146 -14.51 7.87 3.46
N LEU A 147 -13.29 8.45 3.46
CA LEU A 147 -12.94 9.60 4.28
C LEU A 147 -13.72 10.86 3.88
N VAL A 148 -13.89 11.12 2.59
CA VAL A 148 -14.70 12.25 2.10
C VAL A 148 -16.17 12.08 2.53
N LEU A 149 -16.70 10.87 2.39
CA LEU A 149 -18.08 10.56 2.77
C LEU A 149 -18.32 10.58 4.28
N ALA A 150 -17.28 10.39 5.09
CA ALA A 150 -17.38 10.51 6.55
C ALA A 150 -17.76 11.94 7.02
N GLY A 151 -17.66 12.95 6.16
CA GLY A 151 -18.13 14.31 6.44
C GLY A 151 -19.62 14.56 6.17
N VAL A 152 -20.35 13.58 5.62
CA VAL A 152 -21.79 13.68 5.34
C VAL A 152 -22.60 13.31 6.58
N GLU A 153 -23.47 14.20 7.03
CA GLU A 153 -24.20 14.07 8.31
C GLU A 153 -25.10 12.83 8.37
N GLU A 154 -25.70 12.45 7.24
CA GLU A 154 -26.59 11.29 7.14
C GLU A 154 -25.85 9.95 7.13
N LEU A 155 -24.52 9.97 6.93
CA LEU A 155 -23.69 8.78 6.87
C LEU A 155 -22.97 8.57 8.21
N ARG A 156 -22.90 7.32 8.66
CA ARG A 156 -22.14 6.98 9.87
C ARG A 156 -20.66 6.80 9.54
N PRO A 157 -19.74 7.61 10.10
CA PRO A 157 -18.31 7.44 9.90
C PRO A 157 -17.83 6.05 10.34
N GLY A 158 -16.92 5.46 9.56
CA GLY A 158 -16.40 4.11 9.80
C GLY A 158 -17.37 2.96 9.48
N CYS A 159 -18.53 3.25 8.87
CA CYS A 159 -19.48 2.26 8.39
C CYS A 159 -19.71 2.38 6.86
N LEU A 160 -18.66 2.79 6.15
CA LEU A 160 -18.67 3.04 4.71
C LEU A 160 -17.65 2.12 4.06
N MET A 161 -17.96 1.64 2.85
CA MET A 161 -17.05 0.83 2.04
C MET A 161 -17.14 1.30 0.59
N ALA A 162 -16.00 1.69 0.01
CA ALA A 162 -15.87 1.93 -1.41
C ALA A 162 -15.21 0.71 -2.08
N TYR A 163 -15.76 0.27 -3.20
CA TYR A 163 -15.18 -0.82 -3.97
C TYR A 163 -15.56 -0.68 -5.44
N SER A 164 -14.78 -1.28 -6.33
CA SER A 164 -15.15 -1.45 -7.72
C SER A 164 -16.08 -2.66 -7.83
N SER A 165 -17.27 -2.46 -8.40
CA SER A 165 -18.06 -3.57 -8.94
C SER A 165 -17.67 -3.72 -10.41
N GLY A 166 -17.22 -4.91 -10.80
CA GLY A 166 -17.16 -5.25 -12.21
C GLY A 166 -18.57 -5.20 -12.79
N VAL A 167 -18.72 -4.75 -14.03
CA VAL A 167 -19.83 -5.24 -14.84
C VAL A 167 -19.46 -6.69 -15.13
N GLU A 168 -20.20 -7.65 -14.60
CA GLU A 168 -20.07 -9.03 -15.08
C GLU A 168 -20.31 -8.97 -16.59
N ASP A 169 -19.29 -9.31 -17.40
CA ASP A 169 -19.51 -9.63 -18.80
C ASP A 169 -20.45 -10.84 -18.82
N GLU A 170 -21.76 -10.60 -18.93
CA GLU A 170 -22.73 -11.59 -19.38
C GLU A 170 -22.34 -12.00 -20.81
N SER A 171 -21.38 -12.92 -20.91
CA SER A 171 -21.11 -13.69 -22.12
C SER A 171 -20.92 -15.15 -21.74
N GLU A 172 -22.04 -15.87 -21.86
CA GLU A 172 -22.13 -17.33 -21.94
C GLU A 172 -21.27 -17.92 -23.06
#